data_AF-A0A3N5JM09-F1
#
_entry.id   AF-A0A3N5JM09-F1
#
_cell.length_a   1.000
_cell.length_b   1.000
_cell.length_c   1.000
_cell.angle_alpha   90.00
_cell.angle_beta   90.00
_cell.angle_gamma   90.00
#
_symmetry.space_group_name_H-M   'P 1'
#
loop_
_entity.id
_entity.type
_entity.pdbx_description
1 polymer ?
#
loop_
_entity_poly.entity_id
_entity_poly.type
_entity_poly.pdbx_seq_one_letter_code
_entity_poly.pdbx_strand_id
1 'polypeptide(L)'
;MRTKLFFVVLAFFLTVCQKNDSSQQPPYMAARSSQSDRKPNGGLLRFTLEDKVMHDSFFEGQFTPRGQVFEFDNLQLYNYNLNSDKYPRLLITIDFRESDLSKWVGKTFPMDLFVFTPASGVKPFSAKGEIAIVSREGDDLEGKFDGQLFHPRKRTTFAIKGEFRAKIRQNI
;
A
#
# COMPACT_ATOMS: atom_id res chain seq x y z
N MET A 1 28.01 -12.58 -65.73
CA MET A 1 27.55 -13.27 -64.49
C MET A 1 27.86 -12.42 -63.26
N ARG A 2 27.15 -11.30 -63.04
CA ARG A 2 27.53 -10.28 -62.02
C ARG A 2 26.37 -9.78 -61.15
N THR A 3 25.26 -10.50 -61.11
CA THR A 3 24.04 -10.09 -60.39
C THR A 3 23.61 -11.06 -59.28
N LYS A 4 24.34 -12.15 -59.04
CA LYS A 4 23.98 -13.14 -58.00
C LYS A 4 24.74 -13.02 -56.68
N LEU A 5 25.74 -12.14 -56.57
CA LEU A 5 26.53 -11.99 -55.34
C LEU A 5 26.03 -10.90 -54.39
N PHE A 6 25.10 -10.05 -54.84
CA PHE A 6 24.61 -8.92 -54.02
C PHE A 6 23.51 -9.31 -53.03
N PHE A 7 22.77 -10.40 -53.29
CA PHE A 7 21.66 -10.83 -52.44
C PHE A 7 22.09 -11.60 -51.19
N VAL A 8 23.29 -12.17 -51.16
CA VAL A 8 23.75 -12.97 -50.00
C VAL A 8 24.28 -12.06 -48.88
N VAL A 9 24.87 -10.91 -49.22
CA VAL A 9 25.35 -9.94 -48.22
C VAL A 9 24.19 -9.18 -47.58
N LEU A 10 23.12 -8.90 -48.33
CA LEU A 10 21.94 -8.21 -47.78
C LEU A 10 21.16 -9.08 -46.77
N ALA A 11 21.19 -10.41 -46.93
CA ALA A 11 20.56 -11.34 -45.99
C ALA A 11 21.31 -11.44 -44.65
N PHE A 12 22.63 -11.18 -44.63
CA PHE A 12 23.44 -11.23 -43.41
C PHE A 12 23.37 -9.94 -42.57
N PHE A 13 22.96 -8.81 -43.16
CA PHE A 13 22.77 -7.55 -42.43
C PHE A 13 21.39 -7.41 -41.77
N LEU A 14 20.43 -8.28 -42.10
CA LEU A 14 19.09 -8.25 -41.48
C LEU A 14 18.99 -9.08 -40.19
N THR A 15 20.03 -9.79 -39.76
CA THR A 15 19.98 -10.66 -38.58
C THR A 15 20.56 -10.06 -37.29
N VAL A 16 20.93 -8.77 -37.26
CA VAL A 16 21.61 -8.15 -36.09
C VAL A 16 20.75 -7.13 -35.32
N CYS A 17 19.47 -6.97 -35.63
CA CYS A 17 18.58 -6.10 -34.85
C CYS A 17 17.29 -6.81 -34.42
N GLN A 18 17.42 -7.82 -33.57
CA GLN A 18 16.40 -8.08 -32.55
C GLN A 18 16.96 -7.65 -31.19
N LYS A 19 16.95 -6.34 -30.98
CA LYS A 19 16.99 -5.81 -29.62
C LYS A 19 15.64 -6.18 -29.03
N ASN A 20 15.62 -7.24 -28.23
CA ASN A 20 14.48 -7.56 -27.37
C ASN A 20 14.27 -6.35 -26.47
N ASP A 21 13.30 -5.50 -26.80
CA ASP A 21 12.65 -4.63 -25.85
C ASP A 21 11.83 -5.54 -24.92
N SER A 22 12.53 -6.35 -24.12
CA SER A 22 12.00 -6.74 -22.84
C SER A 22 11.75 -5.45 -22.11
N SER A 23 10.48 -5.06 -22.03
CA SER A 23 9.96 -4.05 -21.14
C SER A 23 10.38 -4.42 -19.73
N GLN A 24 11.63 -4.10 -19.37
CA GLN A 24 12.07 -3.95 -18.01
C GLN A 24 11.20 -2.82 -17.49
N GLN A 25 10.06 -3.19 -16.90
CA GLN A 25 9.37 -2.30 -15.99
C GLN A 25 10.46 -1.73 -15.09
N PRO A 26 10.53 -0.39 -14.99
CA PRO A 26 11.56 0.21 -14.16
C PRO A 26 11.48 -0.40 -12.76
N PRO A 27 12.59 -0.56 -12.02
CA PRO A 27 12.62 -1.34 -10.77
C PRO A 27 11.59 -0.93 -9.72
N TYR A 28 11.01 0.28 -9.81
CA TYR A 28 9.91 0.75 -8.98
C TYR A 28 8.51 0.23 -9.39
N MET A 29 8.36 -0.42 -10.54
CA MET A 29 7.13 -0.97 -11.12
C MET A 29 7.07 -2.51 -11.08
N ALA A 30 7.91 -3.17 -10.27
CA ALA A 30 7.74 -4.60 -10.03
C ALA A 30 6.35 -4.84 -9.42
N ALA A 31 5.41 -5.30 -10.23
CA ALA A 31 4.09 -5.72 -9.77
C ALA A 31 4.31 -6.85 -8.77
N ARG A 32 4.06 -6.57 -7.50
CA ARG A 32 4.30 -7.50 -6.40
C ARG A 32 3.46 -8.76 -6.64
N SER A 33 4.08 -9.93 -6.49
CA SER A 33 3.36 -11.20 -6.51
C SER A 33 2.31 -11.17 -5.41
N SER A 34 1.04 -11.42 -5.75
CA SER A 34 -0.04 -11.53 -4.77
C SER A 34 0.30 -12.62 -3.76
N GLN A 35 0.55 -12.24 -2.51
CA GLN A 35 0.81 -13.19 -1.44
C GLN A 35 -0.54 -13.69 -0.90
N SER A 36 -0.68 -15.01 -0.79
CA SER A 36 -1.90 -15.68 -0.32
C SER A 36 -2.29 -15.22 1.09
N ASP A 37 -3.57 -14.91 1.29
CA ASP A 37 -4.20 -14.60 2.59
C ASP A 37 -4.09 -15.77 3.60
N ARG A 38 -3.87 -17.00 3.11
CA ARG A 38 -3.69 -18.21 3.93
C ARG A 38 -2.34 -18.36 4.63
N LYS A 39 -1.36 -17.48 4.41
CA LYS A 39 -0.05 -17.54 5.08
C LYS A 39 0.09 -16.34 6.00
N PRO A 40 0.54 -16.51 7.27
CA PRO A 40 0.82 -15.38 8.15
C PRO A 40 1.80 -14.43 7.46
N ASN A 41 1.37 -13.20 7.23
CA ASN A 41 2.12 -12.17 6.52
C ASN A 41 2.65 -11.09 7.48
N GLY A 42 2.79 -11.45 8.76
CA GLY A 42 3.43 -10.64 9.82
C GLY A 42 2.58 -9.47 10.31
N GLY A 43 1.63 -8.99 9.52
CA GLY A 43 0.66 -7.98 9.90
C GLY A 43 -0.62 -8.55 10.53
N LEU A 44 -1.40 -7.70 11.17
CA LEU A 44 -2.75 -7.97 11.65
C LEU A 44 -3.51 -6.64 11.65
N LEU A 45 -4.74 -6.68 11.17
CA LEU A 45 -5.68 -5.58 11.32
C LEU A 45 -6.96 -6.14 11.91
N ARG A 46 -7.46 -5.55 12.98
CA ARG A 46 -8.76 -5.85 13.54
C ARG A 46 -9.50 -4.55 13.74
N PHE A 47 -10.69 -4.42 13.19
CA PHE A 47 -11.49 -3.22 13.38
C PHE A 47 -12.99 -3.50 13.36
N THR A 48 -13.77 -2.61 13.94
CA THR A 48 -15.23 -2.70 13.98
C THR A 48 -15.84 -1.60 13.11
N LEU A 49 -16.80 -1.98 12.28
CA LEU A 49 -17.66 -1.05 11.53
C LEU A 49 -19.11 -1.49 11.70
N GLU A 50 -20.00 -0.59 12.10
CA GLU A 50 -21.43 -0.92 12.33
C GLU A 50 -21.60 -2.17 13.23
N ASP A 51 -20.83 -2.24 14.33
CA ASP A 51 -20.79 -3.38 15.27
C ASP A 51 -20.30 -4.73 14.68
N LYS A 52 -19.87 -4.74 13.42
CA LYS A 52 -19.26 -5.90 12.77
C LYS A 52 -17.76 -5.86 12.91
N VAL A 53 -17.22 -6.88 13.57
CA VAL A 53 -15.77 -7.08 13.67
C VAL A 53 -15.25 -7.63 12.35
N MET A 54 -14.27 -6.95 11.79
CA MET A 54 -13.49 -7.38 10.64
C MET A 54 -12.05 -7.63 11.07
N HIS A 55 -11.42 -8.62 10.45
CA HIS A 55 -10.01 -8.90 10.65
C HIS A 55 -9.33 -9.22 9.32
N ASP A 56 -8.10 -8.76 9.16
CA ASP A 56 -7.22 -9.08 8.04
C ASP A 56 -5.87 -9.53 8.60
N SER A 57 -5.31 -10.62 8.09
CA SER A 57 -3.98 -11.10 8.46
C SER A 57 -2.88 -10.39 7.68
N PHE A 58 -3.25 -9.48 6.77
CA PHE A 58 -2.33 -8.66 6.02
C PHE A 58 -2.48 -7.18 6.41
N PHE A 59 -1.42 -6.61 6.98
CA PHE A 59 -1.34 -5.18 7.20
C PHE A 59 0.13 -4.75 7.15
N GLU A 60 0.45 -3.87 6.21
CA GLU A 60 1.81 -3.37 6.00
C GLU A 60 1.88 -1.88 6.30
N GLY A 61 3.07 -1.42 6.69
CA GLY A 61 3.39 -0.01 6.77
C GLY A 61 4.51 0.34 5.81
N GLN A 62 4.37 1.49 5.16
CA GLN A 62 5.40 2.06 4.33
C GLN A 62 5.80 3.40 4.92
N PHE A 63 7.07 3.50 5.31
CA PHE A 63 7.62 4.74 5.81
C PHE A 63 8.45 5.41 4.73
N THR A 64 8.11 6.67 4.46
CA THR A 64 8.80 7.52 3.49
C THR A 64 9.30 8.75 4.23
N PRO A 65 10.63 8.87 4.45
CA PRO A 65 11.21 10.06 5.03
C PRO A 65 10.92 11.30 4.16
N ARG A 66 10.84 12.47 4.80
CA ARG A 66 10.74 13.74 4.08
C ARG A 66 11.90 13.92 3.09
N GLY A 67 11.65 14.62 2.00
CA GLY A 67 12.65 14.82 0.94
C GLY A 67 12.28 15.98 0.04
N GLN A 68 12.74 15.95 -1.21
CA GLN A 68 12.41 17.00 -2.18
C GLN A 68 10.92 17.02 -2.55
N VAL A 69 10.25 15.87 -2.46
CA VAL A 69 8.84 15.69 -2.88
C VAL A 69 7.86 15.79 -1.70
N PHE A 70 8.27 15.34 -0.51
CA PHE A 70 7.41 15.30 0.67
C PHE A 70 7.90 16.29 1.74
N GLU A 71 7.02 17.20 2.18
CA GLU A 71 7.32 18.19 3.22
C GLU A 71 7.39 17.59 4.64
N PHE A 72 6.77 16.42 4.83
CA PHE A 72 6.67 15.68 6.09
C PHE A 72 7.16 14.25 5.90
N ASP A 73 7.55 13.61 7.01
CA ASP A 73 7.74 12.17 7.02
C ASP A 73 6.37 11.50 7.00
N ASN A 74 6.21 10.53 6.11
CA ASN A 74 4.92 9.96 5.77
C ASN A 74 4.90 8.47 6.14
N LEU A 75 3.93 8.07 6.95
CA LEU A 75 3.64 6.66 7.25
C LEU A 75 2.29 6.29 6.63
N GLN A 76 2.33 5.35 5.68
CA GLN A 76 1.14 4.76 5.07
C GLN A 76 0.93 3.36 5.60
N LEU A 77 -0.22 3.09 6.21
CA LEU A 77 -0.60 1.76 6.69
C LEU A 77 -1.74 1.22 5.82
N TYR A 78 -1.62 0.00 5.31
CA TYR A 78 -2.59 -0.53 4.35
C TYR A 78 -2.72 -2.06 4.36
N ASN A 79 -3.92 -2.55 4.01
CA ASN A 79 -4.19 -3.94 3.64
C ASN A 79 -4.53 -4.07 2.14
N TYR A 80 -3.53 -3.83 1.28
CA TYR A 80 -3.73 -3.95 -0.16
C TYR A 80 -3.49 -5.38 -0.66
N ASN A 81 -4.47 -6.26 -0.49
CA ASN A 81 -4.51 -7.53 -1.23
C ASN A 81 -5.29 -7.34 -2.53
N LEU A 82 -4.57 -7.09 -3.62
CA LEU A 82 -5.13 -6.84 -4.96
C LEU A 82 -6.16 -7.86 -5.43
N ASN A 83 -6.03 -9.11 -4.97
CA ASN A 83 -6.82 -10.24 -5.42
C ASN A 83 -7.88 -10.67 -4.37
N SER A 84 -7.97 -9.98 -3.23
CA SER A 84 -8.99 -10.27 -2.22
C SER A 84 -10.20 -9.36 -2.41
N ASP A 85 -11.35 -9.99 -2.62
CA ASP A 85 -12.68 -9.38 -2.58
C ASP A 85 -13.31 -9.44 -1.17
N LYS A 86 -12.68 -10.17 -0.25
CA LYS A 86 -13.21 -10.48 1.09
C LYS A 86 -13.22 -9.29 2.04
N TYR A 87 -12.26 -8.37 1.90
CA TYR A 87 -12.03 -7.31 2.88
C TYR A 87 -12.03 -5.93 2.21
N PRO A 88 -12.56 -4.90 2.88
CA PRO A 88 -12.34 -3.53 2.44
C PRO A 88 -10.84 -3.22 2.48
N ARG A 89 -10.35 -2.53 1.46
CA ARG A 89 -8.97 -2.05 1.38
C ARG A 89 -8.89 -0.72 2.13
N LEU A 90 -8.11 -0.71 3.19
CA LEU A 90 -7.85 0.42 4.06
C LEU A 90 -6.50 1.02 3.69
N LEU A 91 -6.46 2.35 3.65
CA LEU A 91 -5.24 3.14 3.58
C LEU A 91 -5.34 4.23 4.65
N ILE A 92 -4.47 4.13 5.66
CA ILE A 92 -4.29 5.15 6.70
C ILE A 92 -3.01 5.90 6.36
N THR A 93 -3.09 7.24 6.35
CA THR A 93 -1.93 8.09 6.13
C THR A 93 -1.68 8.96 7.37
N ILE A 94 -0.42 9.02 7.81
CA ILE A 94 0.04 9.88 8.89
C ILE A 94 1.21 10.71 8.36
N ASP A 95 1.07 12.03 8.42
CA ASP A 95 2.12 12.98 8.10
C ASP A 95 2.63 13.63 9.38
N PHE A 96 3.93 13.51 9.66
CA PHE A 96 4.52 14.07 10.85
C PHE A 96 5.98 14.47 10.61
N ARG A 97 6.43 15.57 11.25
CA ARG A 97 7.80 16.09 11.07
C ARG A 97 8.74 15.44 12.09
N GLU A 98 9.03 14.16 11.92
CA GLU A 98 10.01 13.40 12.70
C GLU A 98 10.42 12.14 11.92
N SER A 99 11.67 12.07 11.48
CA SER A 99 12.14 10.98 10.62
C SER A 99 12.43 9.68 11.38
N ASP A 100 12.54 9.72 12.70
CA ASP A 100 12.68 8.50 13.51
C ASP A 100 11.31 8.02 14.03
N LEU A 101 10.77 6.99 13.36
CA LEU A 101 9.53 6.30 13.76
C LEU A 101 9.53 5.80 15.21
N SER A 102 10.69 5.52 15.82
CA SER A 102 10.72 5.05 17.21
C SER A 102 10.26 6.14 18.18
N LYS A 103 10.42 7.42 17.81
CA LYS A 103 9.91 8.56 18.59
C LYS A 103 8.43 8.84 18.36
N TRP A 104 7.75 8.06 17.52
CA TRP A 104 6.31 8.14 17.32
C TRP A 104 5.57 7.27 18.33
N VAL A 105 6.26 6.30 18.95
CA VAL A 105 5.71 5.46 20.01
C VAL A 105 5.22 6.31 21.18
N GLY A 106 4.01 6.00 21.66
CA GLY A 106 3.34 6.74 22.73
C GLY A 106 2.66 8.03 22.28
N LYS A 107 2.68 8.36 20.98
CA LYS A 107 2.01 9.54 20.43
C LYS A 107 0.71 9.16 19.72
N THR A 108 -0.20 10.13 19.70
CA THR A 108 -1.43 10.11 18.93
C THR A 108 -1.35 11.12 17.80
N PHE A 109 -1.80 10.72 16.61
CA PHE A 109 -1.76 11.52 15.40
C PHE A 109 -3.16 11.67 14.81
N PRO A 110 -3.46 12.80 14.14
CA PRO A 110 -4.63 12.86 13.30
C PRO A 110 -4.51 11.82 12.18
N MET A 111 -5.61 11.13 11.91
CA MET A 111 -5.70 10.07 10.91
C MET A 111 -6.64 10.49 9.79
N ASP A 112 -6.16 10.40 8.55
CA ASP A 112 -6.99 10.30 7.38
C ASP A 112 -7.04 8.84 6.92
N LEU A 113 -8.22 8.24 7.01
CA LEU A 113 -8.45 6.85 6.60
C LEU A 113 -9.31 6.81 5.34
N PHE A 114 -8.80 6.14 4.33
CA PHE A 114 -9.55 5.80 3.12
C PHE A 114 -9.96 4.34 3.17
N VAL A 115 -11.28 4.10 3.05
CA VAL A 115 -11.85 2.75 3.00
C VAL A 115 -12.40 2.52 1.60
N PHE A 116 -11.74 1.66 0.84
CA PHE A 116 -12.15 1.23 -0.48
C PHE A 116 -12.85 -0.13 -0.38
N THR A 117 -14.02 -0.25 -1.01
CA THR A 117 -14.66 -1.56 -1.20
C THR A 117 -14.42 -2.00 -2.64
N PRO A 118 -14.03 -3.26 -2.91
CA PRO A 118 -13.67 -3.73 -4.25
C PRO A 118 -14.84 -3.81 -5.24
N ALA A 119 -16.05 -3.38 -4.87
CA ALA A 119 -17.19 -3.33 -5.76
C ALA A 119 -17.04 -2.19 -6.79
N SER A 120 -17.11 -2.53 -8.08
CA SER A 120 -17.04 -1.56 -9.18
C SER A 120 -18.05 -0.42 -8.99
N GLY A 121 -17.62 0.82 -9.18
CA GLY A 121 -18.49 2.01 -9.10
C GLY A 121 -18.85 2.48 -7.69
N VAL A 122 -18.25 1.91 -6.63
CA VAL A 122 -18.42 2.41 -5.26
C VAL A 122 -17.36 3.49 -4.97
N LYS A 123 -17.82 4.68 -4.58
CA LYS A 123 -16.92 5.74 -4.12
C LYS A 123 -16.27 5.30 -2.80
N PRO A 124 -14.96 5.49 -2.61
CA PRO A 124 -14.31 5.20 -1.34
C PRO A 124 -14.96 6.03 -0.23
N PHE A 125 -15.01 5.44 0.96
CA PHE A 125 -15.40 6.15 2.17
C PHE A 125 -14.17 6.83 2.76
N SER A 126 -14.38 8.02 3.32
CA SER A 126 -13.35 8.74 4.09
C SER A 126 -13.73 8.72 5.56
N ALA A 127 -12.76 8.42 6.40
CA ALA A 127 -12.85 8.57 7.84
C ALA A 127 -11.81 9.58 8.31
N LYS A 128 -12.20 10.34 9.33
CA LYS A 128 -11.28 11.15 10.13
C LYS A 128 -11.28 10.62 11.56
N GLY A 129 -10.13 10.69 12.20
CA GLY A 129 -10.00 10.23 13.56
C GLY A 129 -8.59 10.41 14.10
N GLU A 130 -8.25 9.56 15.05
CA GLU A 130 -6.96 9.55 15.70
C GLU A 130 -6.34 8.16 15.63
N ILE A 131 -5.02 8.12 15.58
CA ILE A 131 -4.23 6.90 15.57
C ILE A 131 -3.09 7.04 16.57
N ALA A 132 -3.01 6.08 17.50
CA ALA A 132 -1.96 5.98 18.48
C ALA A 132 -0.96 4.88 18.09
N ILE A 133 0.33 5.21 18.09
CA ILE A 133 1.40 4.22 17.94
C ILE A 133 1.77 3.70 19.32
N VAL A 134 1.58 2.41 19.54
CA VAL A 134 1.70 1.78 20.87
C VAL A 134 3.09 1.19 21.07
N SER A 135 3.64 0.51 20.08
CA SER A 135 4.93 -0.16 20.19
C SER A 135 5.63 -0.22 18.83
N ARG A 136 6.96 -0.39 18.87
CA ARG A 136 7.79 -0.69 17.72
C ARG A 136 8.86 -1.70 18.12
N GLU A 137 8.86 -2.87 17.48
CA GLU A 137 9.82 -3.94 17.71
C GLU A 137 10.43 -4.38 16.38
N GLY A 138 11.67 -3.94 16.12
CA GLY A 138 12.31 -4.13 14.81
C GLY A 138 11.48 -3.48 13.69
N ASP A 139 10.98 -4.32 12.80
CA ASP A 139 10.13 -3.92 11.67
C ASP A 139 8.64 -3.97 12.00
N ASP A 140 8.24 -4.42 13.19
CA ASP A 140 6.83 -4.49 13.57
C ASP A 140 6.43 -3.18 14.25
N LEU A 141 5.32 -2.60 13.81
CA LEU A 141 4.71 -1.40 14.40
C LEU A 141 3.30 -1.73 14.86
N GLU A 142 2.99 -1.51 16.12
CA GLU A 142 1.64 -1.73 16.65
C GLU A 142 0.97 -0.43 17.00
N GLY A 143 -0.35 -0.41 16.86
CA GLY A 143 -1.12 0.77 17.19
C GLY A 143 -2.61 0.50 17.28
N LYS A 144 -3.32 1.57 17.63
CA LYS A 144 -4.77 1.60 17.75
C LYS A 144 -5.28 2.84 17.07
N PHE A 145 -6.47 2.77 16.51
CA PHE A 145 -7.12 3.92 15.92
C PHE A 145 -8.59 3.94 16.25
N ASP A 146 -9.15 5.13 16.27
CA ASP A 146 -10.56 5.35 16.37
C ASP A 146 -10.97 6.59 15.56
N GLY A 147 -12.24 6.65 15.18
CA GLY A 147 -12.72 7.78 14.40
C GLY A 147 -14.14 7.58 13.89
N GLN A 148 -14.43 8.31 12.82
CA GLN A 148 -15.76 8.38 12.24
C GLN A 148 -15.69 8.23 10.72
N LEU A 149 -16.31 7.16 10.22
CA LEU A 149 -16.46 6.87 8.79
C LEU A 149 -17.73 7.53 8.26
N PHE A 150 -17.60 8.40 7.26
CA PHE A 150 -18.75 9.02 6.61
C PHE A 150 -19.20 8.23 5.39
N HIS A 151 -20.47 7.84 5.34
CA HIS A 151 -21.09 7.20 4.19
C HIS A 151 -21.75 8.24 3.28
N PRO A 152 -21.18 8.57 2.11
CA PRO A 152 -21.62 9.72 1.32
C PRO A 152 -23.04 9.58 0.77
N ARG A 153 -23.46 8.36 0.38
CA ARG A 153 -24.83 8.14 -0.13
C ARG A 153 -25.91 8.17 0.95
N LYS A 154 -25.66 7.55 2.11
CA LYS A 154 -26.61 7.50 3.23
C LYS A 154 -26.59 8.77 4.08
N ARG A 155 -25.55 9.61 3.94
CA ARG A 155 -25.26 10.77 4.80
C ARG A 155 -25.21 10.41 6.29
N THR A 156 -24.76 9.19 6.59
CA THR A 156 -24.64 8.66 7.95
C THR A 156 -23.18 8.50 8.31
N THR A 157 -22.89 8.61 9.61
CA THR A 157 -21.56 8.41 10.17
C THR A 157 -21.55 7.14 11.01
N PHE A 158 -20.46 6.38 10.91
CA PHE A 158 -20.25 5.15 11.67
C PHE A 158 -18.98 5.29 12.50
N ALA A 159 -19.05 4.90 13.77
CA ALA A 159 -17.85 4.79 14.59
C ALA A 159 -16.97 3.68 14.02
N ILE A 160 -15.68 3.98 13.91
CA ILE A 160 -14.66 2.99 13.58
C ILE A 160 -13.66 2.94 14.73
N LYS A 161 -13.29 1.72 15.13
CA LYS A 161 -12.24 1.46 16.11
C LYS A 161 -11.45 0.26 15.65
N GLY A 162 -10.13 0.30 15.78
CA GLY A 162 -9.30 -0.82 15.40
C GLY A 162 -7.95 -0.86 16.09
N GLU A 163 -7.32 -2.01 15.98
CA GLU A 163 -5.98 -2.31 16.45
C GLU A 163 -5.22 -2.95 15.30
N PHE A 164 -3.92 -2.67 15.21
CA PHE A 164 -3.09 -3.22 14.16
C PHE A 164 -1.70 -3.61 14.65
N ARG A 165 -1.12 -4.55 13.92
CA ARG A 165 0.31 -4.81 13.82
C ARG A 165 0.66 -4.68 12.35
N ALA A 166 1.54 -3.76 12.01
CA ALA A 166 1.97 -3.49 10.64
C ALA A 166 3.43 -3.90 10.48
N LYS A 167 3.74 -4.62 9.40
CA LYS A 167 5.14 -4.84 9.00
C LYS A 167 5.65 -3.62 8.24
N ILE A 168 6.59 -2.88 8.84
CA ILE A 168 7.17 -1.67 8.26
C ILE A 168 8.20 -2.05 7.20
N ARG A 169 8.06 -1.43 6.04
CA ARG A 169 9.06 -1.40 4.98
C ARG A 169 9.56 0.03 4.88
N GLN A 170 10.86 0.21 5.08
CA GLN A 170 11.51 1.49 4.82
C GLN A 170 11.81 1.58 3.33
N ASN A 171 11.28 2.62 2.68
CA ASN A 171 11.79 3.04 1.37
C ASN A 171 12.98 3.97 1.63
N ILE A 172 14.19 3.44 1.48
CA ILE A 172 15.44 4.21 1.41
C ILE A 172 15.86 4.29 -0.04
#